data_AF-A0A547P8R8-F1
#
_entry.id   AF-A0A547P8R8-F1
#
_cell.length_a   1.000
_cell.length_b   1.000
_cell.length_c   1.000
_cell.angle_alpha   90.00
_cell.angle_beta   90.00
_cell.angle_gamma   90.00
#
_symmetry.space_group_name_H-M   'P 1'
#
loop_
_entity.id
_entity.type
_entity.pdbx_description
1 polymer ?
#
loop_
_entity_poly.entity_id
_entity_poly.type
_entity_poly.pdbx_seq_one_letter_code
_entity_poly.pdbx_strand_id
1 'polypeptide(L)'
;MAGEILDNQGRGEAGWSWPPIHPEGRKYGVIAIAISLVPLLVLDWEIIGWPMLLLSIGVFAFFRDPERVVPQAESAIVAPADGLVSLITQVEPPAELQIDDGSGFPGLAAGPVTRVSIFMSVFDVHINRAPIAGTVRRLVYIPGKFMNADLDKASEENERQHILIERTDGVAIGFTQIAGLVARRIIPFVKPGDTVAVGQRVGLIRFGSRVDVYLPAGTEPKVLLGQRCIAGETILADVGASQGLLEGIAQ
;
A
#
# COMPACT_ATOMS: atom_id res chain seq x y z
N MET A 1 -20.53 3.13 6.47
CA MET A 1 -21.61 2.15 6.29
C MET A 1 -20.98 0.89 5.75
N ALA A 2 -21.25 -0.27 6.34
CA ALA A 2 -20.85 -1.53 5.71
C ALA A 2 -21.52 -1.56 4.34
N GLY A 3 -20.72 -1.65 3.28
CA GLY A 3 -21.23 -1.58 1.91
C GLY A 3 -22.18 -2.72 1.61
N GLU A 4 -23.12 -2.49 0.72
CA GLU A 4 -23.89 -3.56 0.10
C GLU A 4 -22.93 -4.59 -0.52
N ILE A 5 -23.28 -5.88 -0.47
CA ILE A 5 -22.47 -6.93 -1.11
C ILE A 5 -22.59 -6.76 -2.62
N LEU A 6 -21.46 -6.47 -3.26
CA LEU A 6 -21.29 -6.52 -4.70
C LEU A 6 -20.68 -7.87 -5.08
N ASP A 7 -21.25 -8.60 -6.04
CA ASP A 7 -20.74 -9.91 -6.42
C ASP A 7 -20.57 -10.12 -7.94
N ASN A 8 -19.94 -11.24 -8.27
CA ASN A 8 -19.66 -11.64 -9.66
C ASN A 8 -20.89 -12.21 -10.40
N GLN A 9 -22.07 -12.22 -9.79
CA GLN A 9 -23.35 -12.57 -10.40
C GLN A 9 -24.25 -11.34 -10.59
N GLY A 10 -23.73 -10.13 -10.34
CA GLY A 10 -24.43 -8.86 -10.55
C GLY A 10 -25.40 -8.47 -9.44
N ARG A 11 -25.25 -9.00 -8.21
CA ARG A 11 -25.98 -8.49 -7.04
C ARG A 11 -25.36 -7.18 -6.54
N GLY A 12 -26.24 -6.24 -6.17
CA GLY A 12 -25.91 -4.92 -5.59
C GLY A 12 -25.92 -3.76 -6.60
N GLU A 13 -25.93 -2.51 -6.10
CA GLU A 13 -25.91 -1.31 -6.94
C GLU A 13 -24.49 -0.75 -7.11
N ALA A 14 -23.99 -0.70 -8.35
CA ALA A 14 -22.69 -0.10 -8.68
C ALA A 14 -22.88 1.31 -9.26
N GLY A 15 -22.17 2.29 -8.70
CA GLY A 15 -22.18 3.68 -9.16
C GLY A 15 -20.76 4.25 -9.25
N TRP A 16 -20.56 5.21 -10.15
CA TRP A 16 -19.32 5.97 -10.22
C TRP A 16 -19.37 7.16 -9.28
N SER A 17 -18.31 7.37 -8.50
CA SER A 17 -18.15 8.52 -7.62
C SER A 17 -16.76 9.13 -7.77
N TRP A 18 -16.67 10.44 -7.53
CA TRP A 18 -15.36 11.08 -7.46
C TRP A 18 -14.64 10.62 -6.18
N PRO A 19 -13.38 10.15 -6.26
CA PRO A 19 -12.65 9.72 -5.09
C PRO A 19 -12.57 10.84 -4.04
N PRO A 20 -12.96 10.59 -2.78
CA PRO A 20 -12.79 11.58 -1.73
C PRO A 20 -11.30 11.86 -1.51
N ILE A 21 -11.00 13.05 -0.97
CA ILE A 21 -9.63 13.44 -0.66
C ILE A 21 -9.37 13.17 0.82
N HIS A 22 -8.29 12.46 1.10
CA HIS A 22 -7.83 12.20 2.46
C HIS A 22 -7.62 13.51 3.24
N PRO A 23 -7.94 13.58 4.56
CA PRO A 23 -7.81 14.81 5.34
C PRO A 23 -6.44 15.50 5.23
N GLU A 24 -5.35 14.73 5.19
CA GLU A 24 -3.99 15.25 4.95
C GLU A 24 -3.89 16.03 3.63
N GLY A 25 -4.50 15.51 2.56
CA GLY A 25 -4.50 16.15 1.25
C GLY A 25 -5.25 17.48 1.23
N ARG A 26 -6.31 17.61 2.04
CA ARG A 26 -7.05 18.88 2.16
C ARG A 26 -6.16 19.97 2.74
N LYS A 27 -5.38 19.65 3.77
CA LYS A 27 -4.43 20.57 4.39
C LYS A 27 -3.37 21.03 3.39
N TYR A 28 -2.70 20.08 2.71
CA TYR A 28 -1.64 20.42 1.75
C TYR A 28 -2.17 21.13 0.50
N GLY A 29 -3.34 20.72 0.00
CA GLY A 29 -3.96 21.32 -1.18
C GLY A 29 -4.40 22.77 -0.94
N VAL A 30 -5.00 23.08 0.22
CA VAL A 30 -5.34 24.47 0.58
C VAL A 30 -4.09 25.35 0.68
N ILE A 31 -3.01 24.83 1.28
CA ILE A 31 -1.73 25.55 1.34
C ILE A 31 -1.18 25.79 -0.07
N ALA A 32 -1.22 24.78 -0.95
CA ALA A 32 -0.75 24.91 -2.33
C ALA A 32 -1.57 25.96 -3.12
N ILE A 33 -2.89 25.97 -2.95
CA ILE A 33 -3.76 27.00 -3.54
C ILE A 33 -3.36 28.37 -3.01
N ALA A 34 -3.27 28.56 -1.69
CA ALA A 34 -2.93 29.85 -1.10
C ALA A 34 -1.58 30.40 -1.61
N ILE A 35 -0.57 29.54 -1.71
CA ILE A 35 0.74 29.90 -2.28
C ILE A 35 0.61 30.29 -3.75
N SER A 36 -0.19 29.57 -4.55
CA SER A 36 -0.41 29.89 -5.96
C SER A 36 -1.18 31.19 -6.21
N LEU A 37 -2.00 31.64 -5.24
CA LEU A 37 -2.74 32.90 -5.35
C LEU A 37 -1.86 34.14 -5.12
N VAL A 38 -0.72 34.02 -4.43
CA VAL A 38 0.21 35.15 -4.21
C VAL A 38 0.73 35.74 -5.53
N PRO A 39 1.34 34.95 -6.45
CA PRO A 39 1.79 35.51 -7.73
C PRO A 39 0.62 36.03 -8.58
N LEU A 40 -0.57 35.43 -8.50
CA LEU A 40 -1.75 35.87 -9.27
C LEU A 40 -2.34 37.19 -8.76
N LEU A 41 -2.53 37.31 -7.44
CA LEU A 41 -3.33 38.41 -6.85
C LEU A 41 -2.47 39.55 -6.30
N VAL A 42 -1.19 39.30 -5.97
CA VAL A 42 -0.31 40.29 -5.34
C VAL A 42 0.76 40.80 -6.30
N LEU A 43 1.32 39.91 -7.13
CA LEU A 43 2.46 40.23 -8.00
C LEU A 43 2.08 40.41 -9.47
N ASP A 44 0.85 40.07 -9.86
CA ASP A 44 0.36 40.08 -11.25
C ASP A 44 1.21 39.22 -12.21
N TRP A 45 1.78 38.12 -11.67
CA TRP A 45 2.63 37.18 -12.40
C TRP A 45 1.81 36.01 -12.93
N GLU A 46 0.91 36.29 -13.88
CA GLU A 46 -0.02 35.30 -14.43
C GLU A 46 0.68 34.07 -15.02
N ILE A 47 1.81 34.27 -15.70
CA ILE A 47 2.61 33.20 -16.35
C ILE A 47 3.08 32.16 -15.33
N ILE A 48 3.36 32.57 -14.10
CA ILE A 48 3.83 31.67 -13.02
C ILE A 48 2.65 31.17 -12.18
N GLY A 49 1.70 32.06 -11.88
CA GLY A 49 0.59 31.76 -10.99
C GLY A 49 -0.38 30.70 -11.53
N TRP A 50 -0.70 30.73 -12.83
CA TRP A 50 -1.61 29.74 -13.43
C TRP A 50 -1.04 28.31 -13.42
N PRO A 51 0.23 28.06 -13.84
CA PRO A 51 0.85 26.75 -13.69
C PRO A 51 0.92 26.27 -12.24
N MET A 52 1.22 27.16 -11.28
CA MET A 52 1.25 26.79 -9.85
C MET A 52 -0.14 26.39 -9.34
N LEU A 53 -1.19 27.11 -9.74
CA LEU A 53 -2.56 26.79 -9.37
C LEU A 53 -2.98 25.45 -10.00
N LEU A 54 -2.65 25.21 -11.27
CA LEU A 54 -2.89 23.92 -11.93
C LEU A 54 -2.18 22.77 -11.20
N LEU A 55 -0.92 22.97 -10.79
CA LEU A 55 -0.15 21.97 -10.05
C LEU A 55 -0.78 21.65 -8.68
N SER A 56 -1.48 22.61 -8.05
CA SER A 56 -2.20 22.36 -6.79
C SER A 56 -3.29 21.28 -6.92
N ILE A 57 -3.87 21.12 -8.12
CA ILE A 57 -4.81 20.01 -8.41
C ILE A 57 -4.12 18.66 -8.27
N GLY A 58 -2.85 18.58 -8.68
CA GLY A 58 -2.03 17.38 -8.52
C GLY A 58 -1.87 16.95 -7.07
N VAL A 59 -1.85 17.89 -6.11
CA VAL A 59 -1.82 17.58 -4.68
C VAL A 59 -3.09 16.85 -4.25
N PHE A 60 -4.26 17.33 -4.66
CA PHE A 60 -5.51 16.65 -4.35
C PHE A 60 -5.61 15.28 -5.03
N ALA A 61 -5.16 15.17 -6.27
CA ALA A 61 -5.11 13.90 -7.00
C ALA A 61 -4.19 12.88 -6.32
N PHE A 62 -3.07 13.31 -5.75
CA PHE A 62 -2.13 12.46 -5.01
C PHE A 62 -2.76 11.87 -3.73
N PHE A 63 -3.50 12.69 -2.98
CA PHE A 63 -4.12 12.28 -1.71
C PHE A 63 -5.56 11.74 -1.87
N ARG A 64 -5.94 11.31 -3.07
CA ARG A 64 -7.24 10.70 -3.31
C ARG A 64 -7.36 9.34 -2.60
N ASP A 65 -8.57 9.03 -2.16
CA ASP A 65 -8.90 7.83 -1.38
C ASP A 65 -10.14 7.14 -1.95
N PRO A 66 -10.05 6.51 -3.14
CA PRO A 66 -11.19 5.84 -3.74
C PRO A 66 -11.72 4.71 -2.85
N GLU A 67 -13.04 4.54 -2.90
CA GLU A 67 -13.68 3.33 -2.41
C GLU A 67 -13.27 2.14 -3.30
N ARG A 68 -13.19 0.95 -2.70
CA ARG A 68 -12.66 -0.26 -3.33
C ARG A 68 -13.63 -1.41 -3.15
N VAL A 69 -13.77 -2.23 -4.18
CA VAL A 69 -14.56 -3.47 -4.13
C VAL A 69 -13.63 -4.62 -3.74
N VAL A 70 -13.57 -4.90 -2.44
CA VAL A 70 -12.59 -5.84 -1.88
C VAL A 70 -13.11 -7.28 -1.97
N PRO A 71 -12.41 -8.21 -2.64
CA PRO A 71 -12.75 -9.63 -2.60
C PRO A 71 -12.78 -10.17 -1.16
N GLN A 72 -13.84 -10.89 -0.82
CA GLN A 72 -14.05 -11.44 0.54
C GLN A 72 -13.66 -12.93 0.67
N ALA A 73 -12.88 -13.46 -0.26
CA ALA A 73 -12.42 -14.85 -0.19
C ALA A 73 -11.40 -15.02 0.94
N GLU A 74 -11.65 -15.95 1.87
CA GLU A 74 -10.80 -16.14 3.05
C GLU A 74 -9.35 -16.52 2.73
N SER A 75 -9.12 -17.23 1.63
CA SER A 75 -7.77 -17.60 1.16
C SER A 75 -7.03 -16.45 0.48
N ALA A 76 -7.73 -15.41 0.02
CA ALA A 76 -7.15 -14.41 -0.85
C ALA A 76 -6.27 -13.43 -0.06
N ILE A 77 -5.05 -13.22 -0.56
CA ILE A 77 -4.16 -12.15 -0.15
C ILE A 77 -4.31 -11.04 -1.19
N VAL A 78 -4.88 -9.90 -0.80
CA VAL A 78 -5.07 -8.76 -1.72
C VAL A 78 -3.87 -7.83 -1.71
N ALA A 79 -3.69 -7.07 -2.79
CA ALA A 79 -2.61 -6.10 -2.92
C ALA A 79 -2.79 -5.00 -1.86
N PRO A 80 -1.76 -4.67 -1.08
CA PRO A 80 -1.84 -3.57 -0.11
C PRO A 80 -1.65 -2.19 -0.75
N ALA A 81 -1.26 -2.11 -2.03
CA ALA A 81 -0.91 -0.87 -2.71
C ALA A 81 -1.40 -0.86 -4.17
N ASP A 82 -1.76 0.33 -4.64
CA ASP A 82 -1.87 0.62 -6.07
C ASP A 82 -0.45 0.73 -6.65
N GLY A 83 -0.19 0.12 -7.80
CA GLY A 83 1.13 0.24 -8.39
C GLY A 83 1.48 -0.81 -9.42
N LEU A 84 2.78 -0.97 -9.63
CA LEU A 84 3.41 -1.94 -10.52
C LEU A 84 4.05 -3.06 -9.68
N VAL A 85 3.78 -4.32 -10.00
CA VAL A 85 4.54 -5.46 -9.46
C VAL A 85 5.97 -5.38 -10.03
N SER A 86 6.89 -4.83 -9.26
CA SER A 86 8.24 -4.50 -9.71
C SER A 86 9.27 -5.58 -9.42
N LEU A 87 8.98 -6.48 -8.47
CA LEU A 87 9.86 -7.59 -8.13
C LEU A 87 9.08 -8.75 -7.53
N ILE A 88 9.43 -9.98 -7.93
CA ILE A 88 8.99 -11.22 -7.29
C ILE A 88 10.26 -12.05 -7.07
N THR A 89 10.58 -12.35 -5.80
CA THR A 89 11.82 -13.07 -5.47
C THR A 89 11.69 -13.83 -4.15
N GLN A 90 12.53 -14.84 -3.95
CA GLN A 90 12.66 -15.56 -2.69
C GLN A 90 13.66 -14.83 -1.78
N VAL A 91 13.22 -14.47 -0.57
CA VAL A 91 14.04 -13.75 0.41
C VAL A 91 13.72 -14.21 1.82
N GLU A 92 14.65 -14.02 2.75
CA GLU A 92 14.31 -14.05 4.17
C GLU A 92 13.40 -12.87 4.51
N PRO A 93 12.35 -13.06 5.34
CA PRO A 93 11.59 -11.94 5.88
C PRO A 93 12.49 -10.98 6.69
N PRO A 94 12.13 -9.69 6.84
CA PRO A 94 12.82 -8.77 7.74
C PRO A 94 12.95 -9.33 9.16
N ALA A 95 14.11 -9.14 9.78
CA ALA A 95 14.38 -9.66 11.13
C ALA A 95 13.32 -9.17 12.13
N GLU A 96 12.87 -7.92 12.00
CA GLU A 96 11.86 -7.28 12.84
C GLU A 96 10.49 -7.96 12.75
N LEU A 97 10.20 -8.64 11.64
CA LEU A 97 9.01 -9.47 11.47
C LEU A 97 9.21 -10.90 12.02
N GLN A 98 10.44 -11.33 12.27
CA GLN A 98 10.76 -12.69 12.76
C GLN A 98 11.00 -12.75 14.27
N ILE A 99 11.55 -11.69 14.87
CA ILE A 99 11.98 -11.72 16.28
C ILE A 99 10.85 -12.10 17.24
N ASP A 100 11.22 -12.72 18.35
CA ASP A 100 10.37 -12.75 19.54
C ASP A 100 10.49 -11.39 20.25
N ASP A 101 9.39 -10.64 20.28
CA ASP A 101 9.29 -9.32 20.90
C ASP A 101 8.70 -9.39 22.32
N GLY A 102 8.55 -10.60 22.89
CA GLY A 102 7.98 -10.81 24.22
C GLY A 102 6.46 -10.60 24.28
N SER A 103 5.80 -10.40 23.14
CA SER A 103 4.34 -10.24 23.07
C SER A 103 3.57 -11.55 23.29
N GLY A 104 4.27 -12.69 23.26
CA GLY A 104 3.67 -14.03 23.31
C GLY A 104 3.07 -14.50 21.98
N PHE A 105 3.21 -13.71 20.90
CA PHE A 105 2.82 -14.08 19.54
C PHE A 105 4.07 -14.30 18.68
N PRO A 106 4.16 -15.43 17.95
CA PRO A 106 5.30 -15.68 17.08
C PRO A 106 5.37 -14.65 15.94
N GLY A 107 6.59 -14.29 15.56
CA GLY A 107 6.82 -13.60 14.29
C GLY A 107 6.63 -14.53 13.09
N LEU A 108 7.00 -14.05 11.91
CA LEU A 108 7.14 -14.89 10.73
C LEU A 108 8.22 -15.95 10.96
N ALA A 109 7.97 -17.15 10.42
CA ALA A 109 8.96 -18.22 10.43
C ALA A 109 10.21 -17.82 9.62
N ALA A 110 11.37 -18.26 10.08
CA ALA A 110 12.61 -18.15 9.33
C ALA A 110 12.58 -19.07 8.10
N GLY A 111 13.30 -18.69 7.06
CA GLY A 111 13.38 -19.40 5.79
C GLY A 111 12.93 -18.54 4.62
N PRO A 112 13.38 -18.86 3.40
CA PRO A 112 13.03 -18.09 2.22
C PRO A 112 11.52 -18.14 1.96
N VAL A 113 10.94 -16.95 1.79
CA VAL A 113 9.55 -16.74 1.39
C VAL A 113 9.48 -15.92 0.12
N THR A 114 8.38 -16.08 -0.62
CA THR A 114 8.15 -15.24 -1.79
C THR A 114 7.77 -13.83 -1.37
N ARG A 115 8.60 -12.85 -1.74
CA ARG A 115 8.31 -11.43 -1.63
C ARG A 115 7.75 -10.92 -2.95
N VAL A 116 6.59 -10.27 -2.88
CA VAL A 116 6.01 -9.49 -3.98
C VAL A 116 6.16 -8.02 -3.65
N SER A 117 6.91 -7.28 -4.46
CA SER A 117 7.12 -5.84 -4.31
C SER A 117 6.26 -5.06 -5.27
N ILE A 118 5.54 -4.06 -4.74
CA ILE A 118 4.67 -3.17 -5.50
C ILE A 118 5.25 -1.76 -5.45
N PHE A 119 5.74 -1.27 -6.58
CA PHE A 119 6.17 0.11 -6.73
C PHE A 119 4.98 1.03 -6.98
N MET A 120 4.93 2.13 -6.25
CA MET A 120 3.89 3.15 -6.31
C MET A 120 4.48 4.41 -6.93
N SER A 121 4.03 4.75 -8.14
CA SER A 121 4.37 6.02 -8.80
C SER A 121 3.63 7.18 -8.14
N VAL A 122 4.05 8.42 -8.41
CA VAL A 122 3.38 9.64 -7.91
C VAL A 122 1.92 9.77 -8.37
N PHE A 123 1.51 9.02 -9.40
CA PHE A 123 0.13 9.03 -9.90
C PHE A 123 -0.75 7.99 -9.20
N ASP A 124 -0.18 7.03 -8.48
CA ASP A 124 -0.92 5.96 -7.81
C ASP A 124 -1.56 6.45 -6.50
N VAL A 125 -2.55 5.70 -6.00
CA VAL A 125 -3.14 5.96 -4.69
C VAL A 125 -2.17 5.52 -3.60
N HIS A 126 -1.81 6.43 -2.72
CA HIS A 126 -0.79 6.18 -1.70
C HIS A 126 -1.33 5.68 -0.35
N ILE A 127 -2.63 5.46 -0.27
CA ILE A 127 -3.26 4.81 0.87
C ILE A 127 -3.08 3.31 0.74
N ASN A 128 -2.46 2.71 1.74
CA ASN A 128 -2.23 1.28 1.78
C ASN A 128 -3.31 0.57 2.58
N ARG A 129 -3.56 -0.68 2.21
CA ARG A 129 -4.64 -1.50 2.73
C ARG A 129 -4.12 -2.82 3.31
N ALA A 130 -4.88 -3.40 4.22
CA ALA A 130 -4.57 -4.69 4.82
C ALA A 130 -4.69 -5.79 3.74
N PRO A 131 -3.64 -6.60 3.51
CA PRO A 131 -3.67 -7.67 2.52
C PRO A 131 -4.57 -8.86 2.94
N ILE A 132 -4.83 -9.00 4.24
CA ILE A 132 -5.71 -10.01 4.84
C ILE A 132 -6.50 -9.40 5.99
N ALA A 133 -7.61 -10.02 6.37
CA ALA A 133 -8.29 -9.73 7.63
C ALA A 133 -7.53 -10.38 8.80
N GLY A 134 -7.62 -9.80 10.01
CA GLY A 134 -7.01 -10.39 11.19
C GLY A 134 -6.66 -9.36 12.27
N THR A 135 -5.80 -9.77 13.20
CA THR A 135 -5.27 -8.89 14.25
C THR A 135 -3.89 -8.38 13.85
N VAL A 136 -3.66 -7.07 13.95
CA VAL A 136 -2.33 -6.49 13.82
C VAL A 136 -1.51 -6.94 15.02
N ARG A 137 -0.59 -7.89 14.82
CA ARG A 137 0.28 -8.40 15.89
C ARG A 137 1.48 -7.52 16.12
N ARG A 138 2.04 -6.97 15.04
CA ARG A 138 3.27 -6.19 15.10
C ARG A 138 3.20 -5.00 14.17
N LEU A 139 3.73 -3.88 14.66
CA LEU A 139 3.99 -2.69 13.87
C LEU A 139 5.34 -2.13 14.31
N VAL A 140 6.35 -2.24 13.44
CA VAL A 140 7.71 -1.77 13.72
C VAL A 140 8.07 -0.65 12.76
N TYR A 141 8.30 0.53 13.31
CA TYR A 141 8.77 1.69 12.55
C TYR A 141 10.29 1.80 12.63
N ILE A 142 10.94 1.96 11.49
CA ILE A 142 12.39 2.09 11.38
C ILE A 142 12.69 3.40 10.63
N PRO A 143 13.34 4.37 11.30
CA PRO A 143 13.76 5.59 10.62
C PRO A 143 14.89 5.27 9.63
N GLY A 144 14.93 5.99 8.51
CA GLY A 144 15.96 5.81 7.50
C GLY A 144 16.29 7.07 6.70
N LYS A 145 17.13 6.89 5.68
CA LYS A 145 17.60 7.86 4.69
C LYS A 145 16.62 7.98 3.51
N PHE A 146 17.00 8.72 2.48
CA PHE A 146 16.15 9.15 1.37
C PHE A 146 16.72 8.68 0.01
N MET A 147 16.68 7.38 -0.28
CA MET A 147 17.09 6.80 -1.57
C MET A 147 15.87 6.48 -2.46
N ASN A 148 16.06 6.32 -3.78
CA ASN A 148 14.97 5.91 -4.67
C ASN A 148 14.50 4.47 -4.34
N ALA A 149 13.21 4.28 -4.07
CA ALA A 149 12.61 3.01 -3.62
C ALA A 149 12.68 1.86 -4.65
N ASP A 150 12.93 2.17 -5.92
CA ASP A 150 13.15 1.17 -6.98
C ASP A 150 14.50 0.45 -6.88
N LEU A 151 15.45 0.98 -6.11
CA LEU A 151 16.76 0.35 -5.91
C LEU A 151 16.68 -0.69 -4.79
N ASP A 152 17.21 -1.89 -5.00
CA ASP A 152 17.21 -2.97 -4.01
C ASP A 152 17.78 -2.54 -2.64
N LYS A 153 18.81 -1.68 -2.63
CA LYS A 153 19.45 -1.13 -1.41
C LYS A 153 18.57 -0.14 -0.64
N ALA A 154 17.54 0.44 -1.27
CA ALA A 154 16.66 1.40 -0.61
C ALA A 154 15.81 0.75 0.49
N SER A 155 15.60 -0.58 0.42
CA SER A 155 14.86 -1.36 1.41
C SER A 155 15.48 -1.30 2.81
N GLU A 156 16.80 -1.27 2.90
CA GLU A 156 17.54 -1.31 4.16
C GLU A 156 17.86 0.09 4.69
N GLU A 157 18.06 1.05 3.79
CA GLU A 157 18.46 2.39 4.17
C GLU A 157 17.30 3.35 4.35
N ASN A 158 16.14 3.16 3.69
CA ASN A 158 15.02 4.11 3.78
C ASN A 158 14.14 3.93 5.00
N GLU A 159 13.40 4.99 5.33
CA GLU A 159 12.30 4.93 6.28
C GLU A 159 11.31 3.84 5.88
N ARG A 160 11.03 2.93 6.81
CA ARG A 160 10.13 1.79 6.58
C ARG A 160 9.29 1.47 7.79
N GLN A 161 8.16 0.84 7.53
CA GLN A 161 7.24 0.36 8.55
C GLN A 161 6.84 -1.08 8.22
N HIS A 162 7.15 -1.99 9.13
CA HIS A 162 6.75 -3.39 9.05
C HIS A 162 5.42 -3.58 9.77
N ILE A 163 4.50 -4.32 9.16
CA ILE A 163 3.21 -4.69 9.73
C ILE A 163 3.04 -6.20 9.61
N LEU A 164 2.68 -6.85 10.72
CA LEU A 164 2.32 -8.26 10.77
C LEU A 164 0.84 -8.39 11.13
N ILE A 165 0.07 -9.03 10.26
CA ILE A 165 -1.34 -9.37 10.53
C ILE A 165 -1.45 -10.87 10.66
N GLU A 166 -2.13 -11.33 11.70
CA GLU A 166 -2.41 -12.74 11.94
C GLU A 166 -3.93 -12.99 11.88
N ARG A 167 -4.33 -13.99 11.09
CA ARG A 167 -5.69 -14.52 11.04
C ARG A 167 -5.99 -15.38 12.27
N THR A 168 -7.27 -15.66 12.48
CA THR A 168 -7.73 -16.53 13.58
C THR A 168 -7.31 -17.99 13.44
N ASP A 169 -6.94 -18.43 12.23
CA ASP A 169 -6.44 -19.77 11.92
C ASP A 169 -4.90 -19.88 12.04
N GLY A 170 -4.23 -18.82 12.49
CA GLY A 170 -2.78 -18.77 12.70
C GLY A 170 -1.97 -18.39 11.45
N VAL A 171 -2.61 -18.16 10.30
CA VAL A 171 -1.91 -17.66 9.11
C VAL A 171 -1.48 -16.21 9.36
N ALA A 172 -0.17 -15.95 9.25
CA ALA A 172 0.41 -14.63 9.41
C ALA A 172 0.98 -14.09 8.09
N ILE A 173 0.68 -12.83 7.78
CA ILE A 173 1.21 -12.11 6.62
C ILE A 173 1.94 -10.87 7.10
N GLY A 174 3.23 -10.80 6.76
CA GLY A 174 4.02 -9.59 6.92
C GLY A 174 3.98 -8.75 5.67
N PHE A 175 3.99 -7.43 5.83
CA PHE A 175 4.23 -6.51 4.73
C PHE A 175 4.97 -5.26 5.22
N THR A 176 5.74 -4.65 4.34
CA THR A 176 6.60 -3.51 4.63
C THR A 176 6.21 -2.34 3.75
N GLN A 177 5.86 -1.22 4.36
CA GLN A 177 5.75 0.07 3.70
C GLN A 177 7.14 0.72 3.66
N ILE A 178 7.59 1.16 2.49
CA ILE A 178 8.91 1.75 2.30
C ILE A 178 8.75 3.11 1.63
N ALA A 179 9.22 4.14 2.32
CA ALA A 179 9.15 5.51 1.86
C ALA A 179 10.30 5.79 0.85
N GLY A 180 10.04 6.55 -0.22
CA GLY A 180 11.03 6.91 -1.23
C GLY A 180 11.79 8.22 -0.96
N LEU A 181 12.54 8.68 -1.97
CA LEU A 181 13.51 9.80 -1.93
C LEU A 181 12.96 11.14 -1.39
N VAL A 182 11.66 11.41 -1.52
CA VAL A 182 11.05 12.70 -1.13
C VAL A 182 10.02 12.52 0.01
N ALA A 183 9.80 11.28 0.45
CA ALA A 183 8.80 10.94 1.44
C ALA A 183 9.20 11.48 2.82
N ARG A 184 8.32 12.28 3.43
CA ARG A 184 8.56 12.92 4.74
C ARG A 184 7.82 12.26 5.91
N ARG A 185 7.25 11.06 5.73
CA ARG A 185 6.74 10.12 6.77
C ARG A 185 5.83 9.05 6.17
N ILE A 186 5.91 7.84 6.71
CA ILE A 186 4.82 6.84 6.72
C ILE A 186 3.86 7.21 7.85
N ILE A 187 2.56 7.28 7.56
CA ILE A 187 1.52 7.54 8.56
C ILE A 187 0.75 6.25 8.82
N PRO A 188 0.92 5.61 10.00
CA PRO A 188 0.10 4.47 10.38
C PRO A 188 -1.33 4.90 10.72
N PHE A 189 -2.30 4.08 10.32
CA PHE A 189 -3.72 4.22 10.72
C PHE A 189 -4.16 3.13 11.70
N VAL A 190 -3.26 2.20 12.01
CA VAL A 190 -3.49 1.05 12.90
C VAL A 190 -2.36 0.95 13.90
N LYS A 191 -2.59 0.20 14.98
CA LYS A 191 -1.61 -0.14 16.02
C LYS A 191 -1.70 -1.63 16.40
N PRO A 192 -0.67 -2.18 17.07
CA PRO A 192 -0.74 -3.55 17.59
C PRO A 192 -1.99 -3.75 18.47
N GLY A 193 -2.66 -4.89 18.26
CA GLY A 193 -3.91 -5.25 18.93
C GLY A 193 -5.18 -4.85 18.16
N ASP A 194 -5.09 -4.01 17.13
CA ASP A 194 -6.27 -3.67 16.31
C ASP A 194 -6.71 -4.86 15.45
N THR A 195 -8.01 -5.09 15.36
CA THR A 195 -8.61 -6.00 14.37
C THR A 195 -8.93 -5.23 13.09
N VAL A 196 -8.50 -5.77 11.95
CA VAL A 196 -8.70 -5.16 10.63
C VAL A 196 -9.42 -6.12 9.69
N ALA A 197 -10.31 -5.57 8.86
CA ALA A 197 -10.88 -6.30 7.74
C ALA A 197 -9.90 -6.34 6.56
N VAL A 198 -10.05 -7.33 5.68
CA VAL A 198 -9.32 -7.36 4.40
C VAL A 198 -9.61 -6.08 3.61
N GLY A 199 -8.58 -5.49 3.02
CA GLY A 199 -8.71 -4.23 2.27
C GLY A 199 -8.97 -2.99 3.14
N GLN A 200 -9.03 -3.09 4.47
CA GLN A 200 -9.13 -1.94 5.35
C GLN A 200 -7.88 -1.06 5.22
N ARG A 201 -8.04 0.27 5.30
CA ARG A 201 -6.93 1.22 5.24
C ARG A 201 -6.03 1.06 6.47
N VAL A 202 -4.72 0.89 6.27
CA VAL A 202 -3.74 0.67 7.34
C VAL A 202 -2.69 1.76 7.44
N GLY A 203 -2.51 2.56 6.38
CA GLY A 203 -1.61 3.70 6.43
C GLY A 203 -1.57 4.48 5.13
N LEU A 204 -0.72 5.50 5.12
CA LEU A 204 -0.43 6.36 3.98
C LEU A 204 1.08 6.56 3.87
N ILE A 205 1.65 6.34 2.68
CA ILE A 205 3.04 6.68 2.40
C ILE A 205 3.07 7.95 1.55
N ARG A 206 3.84 8.96 1.93
CA ARG A 206 3.91 10.20 1.14
C ARG A 206 4.91 10.07 0.00
N PHE A 207 4.57 10.55 -1.20
CA PHE A 207 5.37 10.71 -2.42
C PHE A 207 6.34 9.59 -2.81
N GLY A 208 5.88 8.67 -3.68
CA GLY A 208 6.71 7.66 -4.33
C GLY A 208 7.20 6.61 -3.34
N SER A 209 6.73 5.38 -3.48
CA SER A 209 6.93 4.38 -2.43
C SER A 209 6.88 2.96 -2.95
N ARG A 210 7.23 2.02 -2.08
CA ARG A 210 7.12 0.60 -2.35
C ARG A 210 6.39 -0.08 -1.20
N VAL A 211 5.62 -1.11 -1.51
CA VAL A 211 5.10 -2.04 -0.49
C VAL A 211 5.54 -3.45 -0.84
N ASP A 212 6.24 -4.09 0.11
CA ASP A 212 6.67 -5.48 0.00
C ASP A 212 5.71 -6.36 0.79
N VAL A 213 5.23 -7.44 0.19
CA VAL A 213 4.38 -8.46 0.84
C VAL A 213 5.15 -9.77 0.91
N TYR A 214 5.20 -10.39 2.09
CA TYR A 214 5.84 -11.68 2.31
C TYR A 214 4.76 -12.77 2.37
N LEU A 215 4.73 -13.62 1.35
CA LEU A 215 3.76 -14.70 1.25
C LEU A 215 4.14 -15.85 2.19
N PRO A 216 3.17 -16.54 2.80
CA PRO A 216 3.46 -17.65 3.69
C PRO A 216 3.98 -18.85 2.86
N ALA A 217 4.72 -19.75 3.50
CA ALA A 217 5.25 -20.93 2.84
C ALA A 217 4.15 -21.73 2.13
N GLY A 218 4.46 -22.28 0.95
CA GLY A 218 3.48 -23.04 0.13
C GLY A 218 2.45 -22.17 -0.61
N THR A 219 2.66 -20.85 -0.65
CA THR A 219 1.80 -19.91 -1.39
C THR A 219 2.55 -19.31 -2.56
N GLU A 220 2.00 -19.45 -3.76
CA GLU A 220 2.59 -18.89 -4.99
C GLU A 220 1.84 -17.62 -5.45
N PRO A 221 2.55 -16.62 -6.01
CA PRO A 221 1.92 -15.43 -6.56
C PRO A 221 0.97 -15.74 -7.73
N LYS A 222 -0.17 -15.07 -7.75
CA LYS A 222 -1.15 -15.01 -8.86
C LYS A 222 -0.97 -13.79 -9.76
N VAL A 223 0.10 -13.03 -9.53
CA VAL A 223 0.45 -11.83 -10.28
C VAL A 223 1.77 -12.00 -10.99
N LEU A 224 1.91 -11.29 -12.10
CA LEU A 224 3.08 -11.33 -12.96
C LEU A 224 3.98 -10.10 -12.75
N LEU A 225 5.27 -10.26 -13.01
CA LEU A 225 6.20 -9.13 -13.06
C LEU A 225 5.74 -8.12 -14.11
N GLY A 226 5.70 -6.84 -13.75
CA GLY A 226 5.22 -5.75 -14.61
C GLY A 226 3.69 -5.58 -14.64
N GLN A 227 2.93 -6.42 -13.93
CA GLN A 227 1.48 -6.26 -13.82
C GLN A 227 1.13 -5.05 -12.94
N ARG A 228 0.09 -4.29 -13.32
CA ARG A 228 -0.50 -3.27 -12.44
C ARG A 228 -1.46 -3.89 -11.43
N CYS A 229 -1.41 -3.44 -10.20
CA CYS A 229 -2.32 -3.84 -9.13
C CYS A 229 -3.06 -2.64 -8.52
N ILE A 230 -4.21 -2.92 -7.92
CA ILE A 230 -5.06 -1.97 -7.23
C ILE A 230 -5.19 -2.42 -5.76
N ALA A 231 -4.92 -1.50 -4.83
CA ALA A 231 -4.96 -1.77 -3.40
C ALA A 231 -6.35 -2.26 -2.98
N GLY A 232 -6.40 -3.40 -2.30
CA GLY A 232 -7.62 -4.02 -1.81
C GLY A 232 -8.41 -4.79 -2.87
N GLU A 233 -8.05 -4.77 -4.14
CA GLU A 233 -8.84 -5.43 -5.21
C GLU A 233 -8.07 -6.54 -5.91
N THR A 234 -6.81 -6.29 -6.27
CA THR A 234 -5.99 -7.30 -6.96
C THR A 234 -5.60 -8.41 -5.99
N ILE A 235 -5.95 -9.66 -6.32
CA ILE A 235 -5.49 -10.83 -5.56
C ILE A 235 -4.03 -11.10 -5.93
N LEU A 236 -3.13 -10.98 -4.96
CA LEU A 236 -1.72 -11.30 -5.10
C LEU A 236 -1.46 -12.80 -5.06
N ALA A 237 -2.19 -13.54 -4.21
CA ALA A 237 -2.04 -14.97 -4.03
C ALA A 237 -3.26 -15.56 -3.29
N ASP A 238 -3.38 -16.88 -3.30
CA ASP A 238 -4.26 -17.62 -2.38
C ASP A 238 -3.44 -18.46 -1.41
N VAL A 239 -3.69 -18.31 -0.11
CA VAL A 239 -2.99 -19.02 0.96
C VAL A 239 -3.00 -20.53 0.69
N GLY A 240 -1.81 -21.14 0.66
CA GLY A 240 -1.63 -22.58 0.50
C GLY A 240 -1.91 -23.12 -0.92
N ALA A 241 -2.21 -22.25 -1.88
CA ALA A 241 -2.32 -22.65 -3.27
C ALA A 241 -0.93 -22.60 -3.94
N SER A 242 -0.36 -23.77 -4.22
CA SER A 242 0.67 -23.91 -5.24
C SER A 242 -0.04 -23.94 -6.59
N GLN A 243 0.20 -22.92 -7.40
CA GLN A 243 -0.21 -22.92 -8.81
C GLN A 243 1.03 -23.25 -9.64
N GLY A 244 0.86 -23.92 -10.78
CA GLY A 244 2.00 -24.09 -11.69
C GLY A 244 2.53 -22.73 -12.18
N LEU A 245 3.69 -22.74 -12.86
CA LEU A 245 4.27 -21.54 -13.45
C LEU A 245 3.23 -20.76 -14.25
N LEU A 246 2.96 -19.52 -13.83
CA LEU A 246 2.12 -18.58 -14.55
C LEU A 246 3.01 -17.74 -15.46
N GLU A 247 2.75 -17.78 -16.77
CA GLU A 247 3.48 -17.00 -17.77
C GLU A 247 2.60 -15.86 -18.31
N GLY A 248 3.24 -14.75 -18.65
CA GLY A 248 2.60 -13.62 -19.32
C GLY A 248 3.49 -13.00 -20.37
N ILE A 249 2.87 -12.43 -21.40
CA ILE A 249 3.55 -11.75 -22.50
C ILE A 249 3.16 -10.28 -22.46
N ALA A 250 4.15 -9.39 -22.34
CA ALA A 250 3.92 -7.96 -22.47
C ALA A 250 3.57 -7.61 -23.94
N GLN A 251 2.47 -6.88 -24.12
CA GLN A 251 1.96 -6.41 -25.42
C GLN A 251 1.74 -4.90 -25.39
#